data_AF-A0A7S2JDB1-F1
#
_entry.id   AF-A0A7S2JDB1-F1
#
_cell.length_a   1.000
_cell.length_b   1.000
_cell.length_c   1.000
_cell.angle_alpha   90.00
_cell.angle_beta   90.00
_cell.angle_gamma   90.00
#
_symmetry.space_group_name_H-M   'P 1'
#
loop_
_entity.id
_entity.type
_entity.pdbx_description
1 polymer ?
#
loop_
_entity_poly.entity_id
_entity_poly.type
_entity_poly.pdbx_seq_one_letter_code
_entity_poly.pdbx_strand_id
1 'polypeptide(L)'
;VCLAIGGVPIFAALAAWPGNMVVAVVCLSGCYGIACGLALGPLYLLSVELFPAEIRVLGFGLTFNLAFSYVGGTASVVAQALDSLHPVAPGVYVASLGGFSALSAVVARRLRARGKLPSYMVTAKASAETWHEATSI
;
A
#
# COMPACT_ATOMS: atom_id res chain seq x y z
N VAL A 1 6.48 6.44 0.22
CA VAL A 1 7.77 7.20 0.19
C VAL A 1 8.90 6.36 -0.39
N CYS A 2 9.22 5.19 0.17
CA CYS A 2 10.29 4.32 -0.33
C CYS A 2 10.14 3.98 -1.84
N LEU A 3 8.92 3.63 -2.28
CA LEU A 3 8.63 3.39 -3.70
C LEU A 3 8.68 4.66 -4.58
N ALA A 4 8.38 5.83 -4.01
CA ALA A 4 8.43 7.10 -4.73
C ALA A 4 9.89 7.51 -5.04
N ILE A 5 10.80 7.24 -4.10
CA ILE A 5 12.22 7.60 -4.22
C ILE A 5 12.99 6.50 -4.95
N GLY A 6 12.67 5.23 -4.68
CA GLY A 6 13.38 4.08 -5.24
C GLY A 6 12.95 3.68 -6.65
N GLY A 7 11.71 3.98 -7.06
CA GLY A 7 11.17 3.51 -8.36
C GLY A 7 11.99 3.98 -9.56
N VAL A 8 12.26 5.28 -9.66
CA VAL A 8 13.02 5.85 -10.78
C VAL A 8 14.47 5.33 -10.87
N PRO A 9 15.29 5.36 -9.81
CA PRO A 9 16.68 4.90 -9.91
C PRO A 9 16.81 3.40 -10.14
N ILE A 10 15.90 2.58 -9.61
CA ILE A 10 15.90 1.13 -9.82
C ILE A 10 15.63 0.79 -11.29
N PHE A 11 14.60 1.40 -11.88
CA PHE A 11 14.26 1.16 -13.29
C PHE A 11 15.25 1.83 -14.26
N ALA A 12 15.87 2.96 -13.89
CA ALA A 12 16.96 3.55 -14.66
C ALA A 12 18.22 2.66 -14.67
N ALA A 13 18.56 2.04 -13.53
CA ALA A 13 19.68 1.10 -13.45
C ALA A 13 19.44 -0.17 -14.30
N LEU A 14 18.20 -0.68 -14.29
CA LEU A 14 17.77 -1.78 -15.17
C LEU A 14 17.85 -1.41 -16.66
N ALA A 15 17.46 -0.18 -17.03
CA ALA A 15 17.52 0.30 -18.41
C ALA A 15 18.95 0.53 -18.91
N ALA A 16 19.89 0.86 -18.02
CA ALA A 16 21.30 1.11 -18.37
C ALA A 16 22.09 -0.19 -18.64
N TRP A 17 21.67 -1.34 -18.11
CA TRP A 17 22.37 -2.63 -18.25
C TRP A 17 21.41 -3.75 -18.70
N PRO A 18 20.81 -3.64 -19.89
CA PRO A 18 19.88 -4.65 -20.40
C PRO A 18 20.63 -5.97 -20.65
N GLY A 19 20.30 -7.02 -19.90
CA GLY A 19 20.84 -8.37 -20.09
C GLY A 19 21.67 -8.94 -18.94
N ASN A 20 22.03 -8.13 -17.94
CA ASN A 20 22.74 -8.64 -16.76
C ASN A 20 21.74 -9.17 -15.70
N MET A 21 21.57 -10.50 -15.64
CA MET A 21 20.68 -11.16 -14.67
C MET A 21 21.00 -10.80 -13.22
N VAL A 22 22.27 -10.59 -12.86
CA VAL A 22 22.67 -10.26 -11.49
C VAL A 22 22.15 -8.88 -11.11
N VAL A 23 22.28 -7.90 -12.00
CA VAL A 23 21.75 -6.55 -11.78
C VAL A 23 20.22 -6.59 -11.65
N ALA A 24 19.54 -7.35 -12.51
CA ALA A 24 18.09 -7.49 -12.44
C ALA A 24 17.63 -8.10 -11.11
N VAL A 25 18.28 -9.16 -10.63
CA VAL A 25 17.95 -9.81 -9.35
C VAL A 25 18.21 -8.87 -8.17
N VAL A 26 19.34 -8.17 -8.15
CA VAL A 26 19.67 -7.24 -7.06
C VAL A 26 18.70 -6.06 -7.04
N CYS A 27 18.39 -5.47 -8.20
CA CYS A 27 17.49 -4.33 -8.31
C CYS A 27 16.02 -4.70 -8.01
N LEU A 28 15.51 -5.80 -8.57
CA LEU A 28 14.11 -6.21 -8.40
C LEU A 28 13.85 -6.93 -7.06
N SER A 29 14.67 -7.92 -6.71
CA SER A 29 14.44 -8.69 -5.48
C SER A 29 14.99 -7.98 -4.25
N GLY A 30 16.19 -7.41 -4.35
CA GLY A 30 16.82 -6.68 -3.26
C GLY A 30 16.17 -5.31 -3.06
N CYS A 31 16.42 -4.37 -3.96
CA CYS A 31 16.00 -2.98 -3.75
C CYS A 31 14.48 -2.81 -3.82
N TYR A 32 13.84 -3.31 -4.89
CA TYR A 32 12.40 -3.14 -5.07
C TYR A 32 11.58 -4.00 -4.11
N GLY A 33 12.00 -5.24 -3.86
CA GLY A 33 11.39 -6.12 -2.85
C GLY A 33 11.41 -5.52 -1.44
N ILE A 34 12.55 -4.99 -0.99
CA ILE A 34 12.65 -4.30 0.30
C ILE A 34 11.78 -3.03 0.33
N ALA A 35 11.81 -2.22 -0.74
CA ALA A 35 10.98 -1.02 -0.82
C ALA A 35 9.49 -1.34 -0.76
N CYS A 36 9.04 -2.41 -1.42
CA CYS A 36 7.69 -2.94 -1.32
C CYS A 36 7.38 -3.42 0.09
N GLY A 37 8.24 -4.22 0.72
CA GLY A 37 8.04 -4.70 2.08
C GLY A 37 7.87 -3.57 3.10
N LEU A 38 8.70 -2.54 3.01
CA LEU A 38 8.59 -1.33 3.85
C LEU A 38 7.32 -0.52 3.56
N ALA A 39 6.82 -0.52 2.32
CA ALA A 39 5.57 0.13 1.96
C ALA A 39 4.34 -0.66 2.43
N LEU A 40 4.40 -2.00 2.45
CA LEU A 40 3.33 -2.88 2.89
C LEU A 40 3.25 -3.02 4.41
N GLY A 41 4.37 -2.90 5.13
CA GLY A 41 4.41 -3.04 6.60
C GLY A 41 3.36 -2.18 7.35
N PRO A 42 3.23 -0.88 7.05
CA PRO A 42 2.22 -0.01 7.68
C PRO A 42 0.76 -0.41 7.42
N LEU A 43 0.46 -1.23 6.40
CA LEU A 43 -0.92 -1.66 6.12
C LEU A 43 -1.52 -2.47 7.27
N TYR A 44 -0.70 -3.24 8.00
CA TYR A 44 -1.18 -3.99 9.17
C TYR A 44 -1.61 -3.06 10.31
N LEU A 45 -0.84 -2.01 10.57
CA LEU A 45 -1.19 -0.99 11.57
C LEU A 45 -2.46 -0.23 11.16
N LEU A 46 -2.58 0.12 9.87
CA LEU A 46 -3.76 0.77 9.34
C LEU A 46 -5.01 -0.14 9.47
N SER A 47 -4.86 -1.43 9.21
CA SER A 47 -5.94 -2.41 9.35
C SER A 47 -6.42 -2.56 10.79
N VAL A 48 -5.51 -2.40 11.76
CA VAL A 48 -5.85 -2.40 13.18
C VAL A 48 -6.73 -1.21 13.56
N GLU A 49 -6.51 -0.05 12.94
CA GLU A 49 -7.28 1.16 13.21
C GLU A 49 -8.63 1.21 12.46
N LEU A 50 -8.72 0.61 11.27
CA LEU A 50 -9.91 0.66 10.42
C LEU A 50 -10.97 -0.39 10.78
N PHE A 51 -10.55 -1.56 11.25
CA PHE A 51 -11.47 -2.68 11.46
C PHE A 51 -11.50 -3.12 12.95
N PRO A 52 -12.70 -3.40 13.49
CA PRO A 52 -12.88 -4.08 14.77
C PRO A 52 -12.11 -5.41 14.81
N ALA A 53 -11.69 -5.83 16.00
CA ALA A 53 -10.83 -7.00 16.16
C ALA A 53 -11.48 -8.28 15.58
N GLU A 54 -12.80 -8.41 15.67
CA GLU A 54 -13.55 -9.60 15.24
C GLU A 54 -13.53 -9.79 13.71
N ILE A 55 -13.59 -8.69 12.95
CA ILE A 55 -13.69 -8.73 11.48
C ILE A 55 -12.42 -8.31 10.76
N ARG A 56 -11.36 -7.97 11.50
CA ARG A 56 -10.11 -7.41 10.94
C ARG A 56 -9.44 -8.34 9.92
N VAL A 57 -9.34 -9.63 10.25
CA VAL A 57 -8.68 -10.61 9.36
C VAL A 57 -9.49 -10.81 8.09
N LEU A 58 -10.81 -10.90 8.20
CA LEU A 58 -11.72 -11.04 7.06
C LEU A 58 -11.74 -9.78 6.19
N GLY A 59 -11.90 -8.60 6.81
CA GLY A 59 -11.94 -7.32 6.11
C GLY A 59 -10.63 -6.99 5.39
N PHE A 60 -9.49 -7.20 6.06
CA PHE A 60 -8.18 -7.06 5.44
C PHE A 60 -7.97 -8.08 4.32
N GLY A 61 -8.28 -9.36 4.57
CA GLY A 61 -8.14 -10.42 3.58
C GLY A 61 -8.97 -10.17 2.32
N LEU A 62 -10.24 -9.76 2.46
CA LEU A 62 -11.11 -9.42 1.33
C LEU A 62 -10.60 -8.21 0.56
N THR A 63 -10.34 -7.10 1.25
CA THR A 63 -9.89 -5.87 0.59
C THR A 63 -8.53 -6.04 -0.09
N PHE A 64 -7.59 -6.75 0.56
CA PHE A 64 -6.29 -7.05 -0.01
C PHE A 64 -6.40 -7.94 -1.24
N ASN A 65 -7.12 -9.06 -1.17
CA ASN A 65 -7.27 -9.96 -2.32
C ASN A 65 -8.02 -9.28 -3.46
N LEU A 66 -9.08 -8.54 -3.19
CA LEU A 66 -9.87 -7.86 -4.23
C LEU A 66 -9.03 -6.77 -4.92
N ALA A 67 -8.25 -6.00 -4.15
CA ALA A 67 -7.29 -5.06 -4.72
C ALA A 67 -6.21 -5.78 -5.55
N PHE A 68 -5.66 -6.89 -5.07
CA PHE A 68 -4.63 -7.63 -5.82
C PHE A 68 -5.19 -8.28 -7.10
N SER A 69 -6.41 -8.79 -7.07
CA SER A 69 -7.05 -9.38 -8.25
C SER A 69 -7.35 -8.33 -9.33
N TYR A 70 -7.89 -7.17 -8.95
CA TYR A 70 -8.20 -6.10 -9.91
C TYR A 70 -6.95 -5.34 -10.37
N VAL A 71 -6.10 -4.93 -9.44
CA VAL A 71 -4.95 -4.05 -9.73
C VAL A 71 -3.72 -4.85 -10.11
N GLY A 72 -3.49 -6.04 -9.55
CA GLY A 72 -2.32 -6.86 -9.86
C GLY A 72 -2.31 -7.34 -11.31
N GLY A 73 -3.45 -7.81 -11.83
CA GLY A 73 -3.57 -8.24 -13.22
C GLY A 73 -3.40 -7.09 -14.21
N THR A 74 -4.02 -5.93 -13.90
CA THR A 74 -3.93 -4.74 -14.76
C THR A 74 -2.56 -4.07 -14.69
N ALA A 75 -1.87 -4.13 -13.55
CA ALA A 75 -0.52 -3.56 -13.39
C ALA A 75 0.49 -4.18 -14.35
N SER A 76 0.43 -5.49 -14.60
CA SER A 76 1.32 -6.16 -15.56
C SER A 76 1.08 -5.69 -17.00
N VAL A 77 -0.20 -5.54 -17.39
CA VAL A 77 -0.57 -5.04 -18.73
C VAL A 77 -0.13 -3.59 -18.90
N VAL A 78 -0.35 -2.76 -17.88
CA VAL A 78 0.08 -1.36 -17.87
C VAL A 78 1.60 -1.27 -17.93
N ALA A 79 2.33 -2.09 -17.16
CA ALA A 79 3.80 -2.11 -17.21
C ALA A 79 4.33 -2.48 -18.59
N GLN A 80 3.75 -3.49 -19.25
CA GLN A 80 4.11 -3.87 -20.62
C GLN A 80 3.78 -2.76 -21.64
N ALA A 81 2.63 -2.10 -21.49
CA ALA A 81 2.25 -0.99 -22.34
C ALA A 81 3.15 0.25 -22.14
N LEU A 82 3.68 0.48 -20.93
CA LEU A 82 4.62 1.57 -20.67
C LEU A 82 6.03 1.24 -21.15
N ASP A 83 6.45 -0.03 -21.04
CA ASP A 83 7.75 -0.48 -21.52
C ASP A 83 7.89 -0.31 -23.05
N SER A 84 6.80 -0.48 -23.80
CA SER A 84 6.78 -0.25 -25.25
C SER A 84 6.93 1.22 -25.65
N LEU A 85 6.66 2.18 -24.74
CA LEU A 85 6.83 3.61 -24.95
C LEU A 85 8.25 4.06 -24.56
N HIS A 86 8.70 3.69 -23.36
CA HIS A 86 10.04 4.03 -22.89
C HIS A 86 10.49 3.08 -21.76
N PRO A 87 11.74 2.60 -21.73
CA PRO A 87 12.23 1.63 -20.74
C PRO A 87 12.12 2.10 -19.27
N VAL A 88 12.09 3.42 -19.06
CA VAL A 88 12.00 4.05 -17.73
C VAL A 88 10.56 4.37 -17.32
N ALA A 89 9.61 4.34 -18.26
CA ALA A 89 8.22 4.71 -18.00
C ALA A 89 7.55 3.88 -16.88
N PRO A 90 7.76 2.56 -16.77
CA PRO A 90 7.24 1.78 -15.65
C PRO A 90 7.72 2.29 -14.28
N GLY A 91 8.98 2.72 -14.20
CA GLY A 91 9.56 3.29 -12.98
C GLY A 91 8.94 4.63 -12.59
N VAL A 92 8.64 5.49 -13.57
CA VAL A 92 7.94 6.77 -13.33
C VAL A 92 6.51 6.52 -12.86
N TYR A 93 5.82 5.54 -13.45
CA TYR A 93 4.47 5.16 -13.02
C TYR A 93 4.46 4.69 -11.56
N VAL A 94 5.36 3.77 -11.19
CA VAL A 94 5.52 3.31 -9.80
C VAL A 94 5.87 4.45 -8.85
N ALA A 95 6.76 5.36 -9.27
CA ALA A 95 7.13 6.52 -8.46
C ALA A 95 5.95 7.47 -8.23
N SER A 96 5.12 7.69 -9.26
CA SER A 96 3.91 8.52 -9.17
C SER A 96 2.87 7.92 -8.22
N LEU A 97 2.62 6.61 -8.29
CA LEU A 97 1.75 5.90 -7.37
C LEU A 97 2.28 5.94 -5.93
N GLY A 98 3.58 5.71 -5.75
CA GLY A 98 4.25 5.81 -4.46
C GLY A 98 4.19 7.23 -3.87
N GLY A 99 4.24 8.25 -4.74
CA GLY A 99 4.09 9.66 -4.37
C GLY A 99 2.66 10.00 -3.97
N PHE A 100 1.68 9.54 -4.75
CA PHE A 100 0.26 9.70 -4.43
C PHE A 100 -0.10 9.02 -3.10
N SER A 101 0.39 7.81 -2.86
CA SER A 101 0.23 7.08 -1.59
C SER A 101 0.89 7.82 -0.42
N ALA A 102 2.08 8.40 -0.62
CA ALA A 102 2.73 9.21 0.41
C ALA A 102 1.93 10.49 0.71
N LEU A 103 1.41 11.15 -0.32
CA LEU A 103 0.61 12.36 -0.18
C LEU A 103 -0.70 12.06 0.56
N SER A 104 -1.41 10.99 0.19
CA SER A 104 -2.64 10.58 0.87
C SER A 104 -2.38 10.25 2.35
N ALA A 105 -1.28 9.58 2.66
CA ALA A 105 -0.87 9.34 4.04
C ALA A 105 -0.59 10.64 4.82
N VAL A 106 0.10 11.61 4.21
CA VAL A 106 0.36 12.93 4.83
C VAL A 106 -0.94 13.71 5.06
N VAL A 107 -1.84 13.71 4.07
CA VAL A 107 -3.15 14.36 4.19
C VAL A 107 -3.99 13.71 5.29
N ALA A 108 -4.04 12.37 5.33
CA ALA A 108 -4.75 11.63 6.38
C ALA A 108 -4.18 11.96 7.77
N ARG A 109 -2.86 11.99 7.92
CA ARG A 109 -2.20 12.40 9.18
C ARG A 109 -2.55 13.84 9.58
N ARG A 110 -2.54 14.78 8.64
CA ARG A 110 -2.89 16.18 8.91
C ARG A 110 -4.38 16.34 9.27
N LEU A 111 -5.28 15.59 8.65
CA LEU A 111 -6.70 15.59 8.97
C LEU A 111 -6.97 14.98 10.36
N ARG A 112 -6.24 13.92 10.72
CA ARG A 112 -6.26 13.35 12.09
C ARG A 112 -5.73 14.32 13.14
N ALA A 113 -4.60 14.99 12.88
CA ALA A 113 -4.04 15.99 13.79
C ALA A 113 -4.99 17.19 14.02
N ARG A 114 -5.88 17.46 13.06
CA ARG A 114 -6.93 18.49 13.15
C ARG A 114 -8.22 18.01 13.80
N GLY A 115 -8.27 16.78 14.31
CA GLY A 115 -9.45 16.21 14.98
C GLY A 115 -10.67 15.97 14.09
N LYS A 116 -10.53 16.05 12.76
CA LYS A 116 -11.64 15.90 11.80
C LYS A 116 -11.93 14.45 11.40
N LEU A 117 -11.04 13.53 11.74
CA LEU A 117 -11.24 12.10 11.50
C LEU A 117 -11.55 11.42 12.84
N PRO A 118 -12.69 10.73 12.97
CA PRO A 118 -13.02 9.99 14.18
C PRO A 118 -11.98 8.88 14.41
N SER A 119 -11.42 8.82 15.62
CA SER A 119 -10.75 7.60 16.08
C SER A 119 -11.84 6.58 16.39
N TYR A 120 -12.10 5.67 15.46
CA TYR A 120 -13.18 4.68 15.54
C TYR A 120 -13.09 3.74 16.77
N MET A 121 -12.00 3.82 17.55
CA MET A 121 -11.84 3.07 18.80
C MET A 121 -12.75 3.51 19.96
N VAL A 122 -13.49 4.63 19.86
CA VAL A 122 -14.38 5.07 20.95
C VAL A 122 -15.81 4.48 20.82
N THR A 123 -16.31 4.25 19.61
CA THR A 123 -17.71 3.81 19.42
C THR A 123 -17.90 2.30 19.63
N ALA A 124 -16.87 1.47 19.39
CA ALA A 124 -16.96 0.03 19.63
C ALA A 124 -17.17 -0.30 21.13
N LYS A 125 -16.59 0.50 22.02
CA LYS A 125 -16.76 0.32 23.47
C LYS A 125 -18.20 0.68 23.93
N ALA A 126 -18.78 1.73 23.35
CA ALA A 126 -20.15 2.14 23.64
C ALA A 126 -21.21 1.12 23.18
N SER A 127 -20.96 0.43 22.05
CA SER A 127 -21.82 -0.67 21.58
C SER A 127 -21.68 -1.90 22.48
N ALA A 128 -20.46 -2.27 22.87
CA ALA A 128 -20.23 -3.42 23.75
C ALA A 128 -20.86 -3.26 25.15
N GLU A 129 -20.87 -2.05 25.71
CA GLU A 129 -21.55 -1.77 26.99
C GLU A 129 -23.08 -1.86 26.89
N THR A 130 -23.68 -1.44 25.75
CA THR A 130 -25.14 -1.55 25.53
C THR A 130 -25.62 -2.99 25.32
N TRP A 131 -24.80 -3.87 24.75
CA TRP A 131 -25.14 -5.30 24.63
C TRP A 131 -25.11 -6.05 25.97
N HIS A 132 -24.21 -5.66 26.88
CA HIS A 132 -24.18 -6.23 28.24
C HIS A 132 -25.37 -5.78 29.09
N GLU A 133 -25.88 -4.56 28.91
CA GLU A 133 -27.11 -4.12 29.58
C GLU A 133 -28.36 -4.80 29.00
N ALA A 134 -28.43 -4.98 27.68
CA ALA A 134 -29.59 -5.58 27.01
C ALA A 134 -29.75 -7.09 27.26
N THR A 135 -28.69 -7.79 27.69
CA THR A 135 -28.70 -9.23 28.01
C THR A 135 -28.83 -9.53 29.50
N SER A 136 -28.98 -8.50 30.34
CA SER A 136 -29.13 -8.58 31.79
C SER A 136 -30.59 -8.49 32.29
N ILE A 137 -31.57 -8.60 31.39
CA ILE A 137 -33.02 -8.56 31.71
C ILE A 137 -33.66 -9.91 31.41
#